data_AF-H2ZGU3-F1
#
_entry.id   AF-H2ZGU3-F1
#
_cell.length_a   1.000
_cell.length_b   1.000
_cell.length_c   1.000
_cell.angle_alpha   90.00
_cell.angle_beta   90.00
_cell.angle_gamma   90.00
#
_symmetry.space_group_name_H-M   'P 1'
#
loop_
_entity.id
_entity.type
_entity.pdbx_description
1 polymer ?
#
loop_
_entity_poly.entity_id
_entity_poly.type
_entity_poly.pdbx_seq_one_letter_code
_entity_poly.pdbx_strand_id
1 'polypeptide(L)'
;MPFMKTFYAFKAIMNRALGRYNKIMKPYILRSLLLWACDRVKLRYLSNEDIVAECLLGLIDDTLQCLLSRSCPNYFIPQYNMIGHLDDQTVLKLCQVVLMVRSDPAEHVRNAVDQVKAARELTKSYHDEQIERRPISSSANGAPQSNVKQNSRQELDLAEKMRRLVDSNPGKSISVFINPDDHSQPHFRIDGKFF
;
A
#
# COMPACT_ATOMS: atom_id res chain seq x y z
N MET A 1 17.93 0.81 1.82
CA MET A 1 17.48 0.62 3.21
C MET A 1 16.94 -0.80 3.36
N PRO A 2 17.78 -1.77 3.76
CA PRO A 2 17.42 -3.18 3.94
C PRO A 2 16.18 -3.37 4.81
N PHE A 3 16.12 -2.62 5.90
CA PHE A 3 15.03 -2.68 6.88
C PHE A 3 13.64 -2.32 6.32
N MET A 4 13.57 -1.42 5.33
CA MET A 4 12.28 -1.14 4.65
C MET A 4 11.80 -2.35 3.86
N LYS A 5 12.70 -3.14 3.28
CA LYS A 5 12.36 -4.39 2.58
C LYS A 5 11.76 -5.39 3.57
N THR A 6 12.33 -5.51 4.77
CA THR A 6 11.76 -6.33 5.86
C THR A 6 10.34 -5.90 6.18
N PHE A 7 10.10 -4.59 6.35
CA PHE A 7 8.75 -4.10 6.63
C PHE A 7 7.76 -4.40 5.50
N TYR A 8 8.16 -4.23 4.23
CA TYR A 8 7.28 -4.54 3.10
C TYR A 8 6.98 -6.04 3.03
N ALA A 9 7.98 -6.90 3.25
CA ALA A 9 7.79 -8.36 3.30
C ALA A 9 6.85 -8.74 4.44
N PHE A 10 7.11 -8.26 5.66
CA PHE A 10 6.27 -8.46 6.84
C PHE A 10 4.83 -8.03 6.57
N LYS A 11 4.63 -6.78 6.10
CA LYS A 11 3.30 -6.25 5.78
C LYS A 11 2.59 -7.11 4.73
N ALA A 12 3.27 -7.54 3.68
CA ALA A 12 2.68 -8.37 2.62
C ALA A 12 2.24 -9.74 3.16
N ILE A 13 3.12 -10.40 3.92
CA ILE A 13 2.84 -11.68 4.57
C ILE A 13 1.64 -11.57 5.50
N MET A 14 1.66 -10.59 6.41
CA MET A 14 0.59 -10.41 7.40
C MET A 14 -0.73 -10.06 6.72
N ASN A 15 -0.74 -9.14 5.76
CA ASN A 15 -1.97 -8.79 5.03
C ASN A 15 -2.58 -10.00 4.30
N ARG A 16 -1.74 -10.85 3.71
CA ARG A 16 -2.19 -12.08 3.04
C ARG A 16 -2.72 -13.09 4.05
N ALA A 17 -1.92 -13.42 5.08
CA ALA A 17 -2.25 -14.46 6.05
C ALA A 17 -3.48 -14.11 6.88
N LEU A 18 -3.61 -12.84 7.29
CA LEU A 18 -4.73 -12.39 8.09
C LEU A 18 -6.02 -12.30 7.28
N GLY A 19 -5.95 -12.17 5.95
CA GLY A 19 -7.11 -12.20 5.07
C GLY A 19 -8.24 -11.29 5.55
N ARG A 20 -9.35 -11.89 6.01
CA ARG A 20 -10.53 -11.18 6.52
C ARG A 20 -10.27 -10.37 7.80
N TYR A 21 -9.24 -10.74 8.57
CA TYR A 21 -8.84 -10.05 9.80
C TYR A 21 -7.93 -8.83 9.55
N ASN A 22 -7.61 -8.50 8.30
CA ASN A 22 -6.79 -7.33 7.97
C ASN A 22 -7.43 -5.97 8.38
N LYS A 23 -8.75 -5.94 8.57
CA LYS A 23 -9.47 -4.77 9.09
C LYS A 23 -9.22 -4.54 10.58
N ILE A 24 -8.90 -5.62 11.30
CA ILE A 24 -8.59 -5.61 12.72
C ILE A 24 -7.13 -5.25 12.90
N MET A 25 -6.23 -6.02 12.28
CA MET A 25 -4.80 -5.76 12.24
C MET A 25 -4.47 -4.74 11.15
N LYS A 26 -4.83 -3.48 11.43
CA LYS A 26 -4.66 -2.37 10.48
C LYS A 26 -3.18 -2.16 10.15
N PRO A 27 -2.86 -1.62 8.96
CA PRO A 27 -1.50 -1.26 8.58
C PRO A 27 -0.79 -0.31 9.57
N TYR A 28 -1.54 0.43 10.38
CA TYR A 28 -0.98 1.28 11.42
C TYR A 28 -0.38 0.46 12.59
N ILE A 29 -1.05 -0.62 13.02
CA ILE A 29 -0.55 -1.51 14.09
C ILE A 29 0.79 -2.13 13.67
N LEU A 30 0.86 -2.62 12.43
CA LEU A 30 2.09 -3.18 11.86
C LEU A 30 3.24 -2.16 11.80
N ARG A 31 2.93 -0.88 11.55
CA ARG A 31 3.93 0.20 11.60
C ARG A 31 4.38 0.50 13.01
N SER A 32 3.48 0.51 14.00
CA SER A 32 3.88 0.70 15.40
C SER A 32 4.81 -0.41 15.89
N LEU A 33 4.54 -1.67 15.54
CA LEU A 33 5.43 -2.79 15.84
C LEU A 33 6.82 -2.59 15.21
N LEU A 34 6.86 -2.15 13.94
CA LEU A 34 8.12 -1.82 13.28
C LEU A 34 8.91 -0.74 14.04
N LEU A 35 8.24 0.33 14.45
CA LEU A 35 8.88 1.45 15.15
C LEU A 35 9.44 1.00 16.51
N TRP A 36 8.67 0.20 17.26
CA TRP A 36 9.17 -0.42 18.49
C TRP A 36 10.38 -1.34 18.23
N ALA A 37 10.38 -2.08 17.12
CA ALA A 37 11.52 -2.90 16.75
C ALA A 37 12.76 -2.06 16.39
N CYS A 38 12.58 -0.93 15.70
CA CYS A 38 13.68 0.01 15.39
C CYS A 38 14.39 0.48 16.66
N ASP A 39 13.64 0.82 17.71
CA ASP A 39 14.23 1.37 18.94
C ASP A 39 15.10 0.36 19.69
N ARG A 40 14.84 -0.94 19.52
CA ARG A 40 15.60 -2.01 20.18
C ARG A 40 16.87 -2.40 19.41
N VAL A 41 16.91 -2.15 18.10
CA VAL A 41 18.01 -2.58 17.23
C VAL A 41 18.97 -1.42 16.99
N LYS A 42 20.28 -1.62 17.22
CA LYS A 42 21.27 -0.55 16.96
C LYS A 42 21.28 -0.18 15.48
N LEU A 43 21.33 1.11 15.15
CA LEU A 43 21.22 1.63 13.78
C LEU A 43 22.14 0.95 12.75
N ARG A 44 23.36 0.56 13.16
CA ARG A 44 24.32 -0.18 12.31
C ARG A 44 23.79 -1.52 11.80
N TYR A 45 22.91 -2.17 12.56
CA TYR A 45 22.29 -3.44 12.16
C TYR A 45 21.19 -3.21 11.13
N LEU A 46 20.42 -2.12 11.24
CA LEU A 46 19.33 -1.79 10.29
C LEU A 46 19.84 -1.55 8.84
N SER A 47 21.12 -1.23 8.70
CA SER A 47 21.81 -1.05 7.41
C SER A 47 22.43 -2.34 6.85
N ASN A 48 22.43 -3.43 7.63
CA ASN A 48 22.94 -4.73 7.18
C ASN A 48 21.82 -5.53 6.48
N GLU A 49 22.10 -6.03 5.27
CA GLU A 49 21.15 -6.90 4.53
C GLU A 49 21.13 -8.34 5.09
N ASP A 50 22.20 -8.78 5.76
CA ASP A 50 22.29 -10.16 6.27
C ASP A 50 21.28 -10.45 7.39
N ILE A 51 20.79 -9.41 8.08
CA ILE A 51 19.86 -9.57 9.20
C ILE A 51 18.38 -9.46 8.81
N VAL A 52 18.08 -9.33 7.51
CA VAL A 52 16.72 -9.07 7.03
C VAL A 52 15.75 -10.19 7.45
N ALA A 53 16.23 -11.44 7.44
CA ALA A 53 15.44 -12.60 7.84
C ALA A 53 15.14 -12.61 9.34
N GLU A 54 16.14 -12.30 10.17
CA GLU A 54 16.04 -12.20 11.62
C GLU A 54 15.12 -11.07 12.03
N CYS A 55 15.21 -9.90 11.36
CA CYS A 55 14.30 -8.80 11.59
C CYS A 55 12.86 -9.17 11.21
N LEU A 56 12.65 -9.90 10.10
CA LEU A 56 11.32 -10.36 9.71
C LEU A 56 10.74 -11.31 10.77
N LEU A 57 11.55 -12.26 11.24
CA LEU A 57 11.14 -13.22 12.26
C LEU A 57 10.81 -12.52 13.58
N GLY A 58 11.64 -11.56 13.99
CA GLY A 58 11.41 -10.74 15.18
C GLY A 58 10.09 -9.98 15.12
N LEU A 59 9.71 -9.42 13.96
CA LEU A 59 8.42 -8.74 13.80
C LEU A 59 7.23 -9.70 13.88
N ILE A 60 7.36 -10.93 13.39
CA ILE A 60 6.33 -11.97 13.54
C ILE A 60 6.18 -12.33 15.03
N ASP A 61 7.30 -12.53 15.73
CA ASP A 61 7.34 -12.86 17.15
C ASP A 61 6.78 -11.72 18.02
N ASP A 62 7.11 -10.46 17.73
CA ASP A 62 6.53 -9.29 18.38
C ASP A 62 5.02 -9.23 18.20
N THR A 63 4.53 -9.55 17.00
CA THR A 63 3.09 -9.57 16.72
C THR A 63 2.39 -10.62 17.58
N LEU A 64 2.96 -11.83 17.64
CA LEU A 64 2.44 -12.91 18.46
C LEU A 64 2.45 -12.54 19.94
N GLN A 65 3.56 -11.95 20.42
CA GLN A 65 3.71 -11.51 21.80
C GLN A 65 2.70 -10.42 22.17
N CYS A 66 2.45 -9.46 21.28
CA CYS A 66 1.42 -8.43 21.49
C CYS A 66 0.03 -9.04 21.63
N LEU A 67 -0.32 -10.01 20.78
CA LEU A 67 -1.61 -10.70 20.85
C LEU A 67 -1.75 -11.52 22.14
N LEU A 68 -0.74 -12.32 22.49
CA LEU A 68 -0.73 -13.15 23.71
C LEU A 68 -0.80 -12.33 24.99
N SER A 69 -0.08 -11.20 25.04
CA SER A 69 -0.11 -10.28 26.17
C SER A 69 -1.33 -9.35 26.20
N ARG A 70 -2.21 -9.43 25.19
CA ARG A 70 -3.36 -8.53 24.98
C ARG A 70 -2.92 -7.04 24.96
N SER A 71 -1.68 -6.77 24.60
CA SER A 71 -1.08 -5.44 24.68
C SER A 71 -0.28 -5.09 23.43
N CYS A 72 -0.75 -4.09 22.69
CA CYS A 72 -0.01 -3.47 21.59
C CYS A 72 -0.06 -1.95 21.78
N PRO A 73 0.88 -1.37 22.56
CA PRO A 73 0.89 0.05 22.81
C PRO A 73 1.18 0.82 21.52
N ASN A 74 0.45 1.90 21.31
CA ASN A 74 0.74 2.84 20.24
C ASN A 74 2.13 3.45 20.45
N TYR A 75 2.90 3.56 19.36
CA TYR A 75 4.28 4.04 19.41
C TYR A 75 4.39 5.50 19.91
N PHE A 76 3.48 6.39 19.49
CA PHE A 76 3.49 7.80 19.90
C PHE A 76 2.67 8.07 21.16
N ILE A 77 1.71 7.20 21.48
CA ILE A 77 0.84 7.32 22.66
C ILE A 77 0.90 6.00 23.43
N PRO A 78 1.95 5.72 24.21
CA PRO A 78 2.17 4.41 24.83
C PRO A 78 1.02 3.95 25.75
N GLN A 79 0.23 4.88 26.29
CA GLN A 79 -0.95 4.58 27.12
C GLN A 79 -2.12 4.02 26.31
N TYR A 80 -2.14 4.23 25.00
CA TYR A 80 -3.20 3.75 24.13
C TYR A 80 -2.88 2.35 23.58
N ASN A 81 -3.53 1.34 24.14
CA ASN A 81 -3.45 -0.03 23.64
C ASN A 81 -4.35 -0.21 22.40
N MET A 82 -3.75 -0.43 21.24
CA MET A 82 -4.46 -0.51 19.96
C MET A 82 -5.31 -1.77 19.80
N ILE A 83 -5.05 -2.83 20.57
CA ILE A 83 -5.78 -4.11 20.49
C ILE A 83 -6.59 -4.42 21.75
N GLY A 84 -6.65 -3.47 22.71
CA GLY A 84 -7.34 -3.68 23.98
C GLY A 84 -8.85 -3.91 23.86
N HIS A 85 -9.45 -3.53 22.73
CA HIS A 85 -10.88 -3.69 22.44
C HIS A 85 -11.25 -5.05 21.84
N LEU A 86 -10.27 -5.90 21.51
CA LEU A 86 -10.54 -7.21 20.89
C LEU A 86 -11.04 -8.22 21.93
N ASP A 87 -12.00 -9.04 21.54
CA ASP A 87 -12.46 -10.18 22.35
C ASP A 87 -11.46 -11.36 22.28
N ASP A 88 -11.54 -12.26 23.26
CA ASP A 88 -10.60 -13.38 23.38
C ASP A 88 -10.65 -14.35 22.19
N GLN A 89 -11.82 -14.58 21.59
CA GLN A 89 -11.92 -15.47 20.43
C GLN A 89 -11.23 -14.87 19.21
N THR A 90 -11.40 -13.56 18.99
CA THR A 90 -10.71 -12.83 17.92
C THR A 90 -9.20 -12.88 18.13
N VAL A 91 -8.72 -12.62 19.36
CA VAL A 91 -7.29 -12.70 19.67
C VAL A 91 -6.75 -14.10 19.43
N LEU A 92 -7.44 -15.15 19.86
CA LEU A 92 -7.01 -16.52 19.68
C LEU A 92 -6.90 -16.91 18.20
N LYS A 93 -7.87 -16.51 17.37
CA LYS A 93 -7.82 -16.70 15.91
C LYS A 93 -6.65 -15.95 15.27
N LEU A 94 -6.39 -14.72 15.70
CA LEU A 94 -5.23 -13.96 15.24
C LEU A 94 -3.93 -14.68 15.64
N CYS A 95 -3.78 -15.12 16.89
CA CYS A 95 -2.61 -15.88 17.34
C CYS A 95 -2.38 -17.14 16.51
N GLN A 96 -3.44 -17.90 16.20
CA GLN A 96 -3.34 -19.10 15.35
C GLN A 96 -2.81 -18.75 13.96
N VAL A 97 -3.30 -17.68 13.34
CA VAL A 97 -2.81 -17.22 12.03
C VAL A 97 -1.35 -16.81 12.09
N VAL A 98 -0.97 -16.01 13.10
CA VAL A 98 0.44 -15.59 13.25
C VAL A 98 1.36 -16.78 13.52
N LEU A 99 0.89 -17.76 14.31
CA LEU A 99 1.65 -18.97 14.60
C LEU A 99 1.86 -19.84 13.34
N MET A 100 0.84 -19.97 12.47
CA MET A 100 0.99 -20.62 11.17
C MET A 100 2.03 -19.91 10.28
N VAL A 101 2.00 -18.57 10.27
CA VAL A 101 3.03 -17.79 9.57
C VAL A 101 4.41 -18.07 10.14
N ARG A 102 4.51 -18.18 11.46
CA ARG A 102 5.77 -18.43 12.18
C ARG A 102 6.35 -19.82 11.96
N SER A 103 5.52 -20.83 11.66
CA SER A 103 5.98 -22.21 11.42
C SER A 103 6.71 -22.38 10.08
N ASP A 104 6.32 -21.64 9.04
CA ASP A 104 7.07 -21.59 7.78
C ASP A 104 7.05 -20.18 7.14
N PRO A 105 7.84 -19.23 7.68
CA PRO A 105 7.88 -17.87 7.16
C PRO A 105 8.33 -17.80 5.70
N ALA A 106 9.19 -18.74 5.27
CA ALA A 106 9.72 -18.78 3.91
C ALA A 106 8.63 -19.12 2.89
N GLU A 107 7.73 -20.05 3.21
CA GLU A 107 6.57 -20.36 2.37
C GLU A 107 5.65 -19.15 2.23
N HIS A 108 5.41 -18.43 3.33
CA HIS A 108 4.59 -17.22 3.27
C HIS A 108 5.23 -16.10 2.44
N VAL A 109 6.55 -15.95 2.47
CA VAL A 109 7.29 -15.04 1.58
C VAL A 109 7.10 -15.46 0.12
N ARG A 110 7.35 -16.73 -0.23
CA ARG A 110 7.22 -17.25 -1.61
C ARG A 110 5.81 -16.99 -2.14
N ASN A 111 4.80 -17.37 -1.36
CA ASN A 111 3.41 -17.17 -1.72
C ASN A 111 3.04 -15.70 -1.92
N ALA A 112 3.57 -14.78 -1.10
CA ALA A 112 3.35 -13.35 -1.25
C ALA A 112 3.99 -12.82 -2.56
N VAL A 113 5.17 -13.30 -2.91
CA VAL A 113 5.84 -12.96 -4.17
C VAL A 113 5.04 -13.47 -5.37
N ASP A 114 4.57 -14.71 -5.32
CA ASP A 114 3.81 -15.31 -6.42
C ASP A 114 2.46 -14.63 -6.62
N GLN A 115 1.79 -14.20 -5.55
CA GLN A 115 0.58 -13.39 -5.65
C GLN A 115 0.84 -12.05 -6.36
N VAL A 116 1.97 -11.39 -6.08
CA VAL A 116 2.33 -10.13 -6.75
C VAL A 116 2.66 -10.36 -8.22
N LYS A 117 3.34 -11.47 -8.56
CA LYS A 117 3.60 -11.85 -9.96
C LYS A 117 2.31 -12.11 -10.72
N ALA A 118 1.41 -12.92 -10.17
CA ALA A 118 0.11 -13.21 -10.78
C ALA A 118 -0.73 -11.94 -10.98
N ALA A 119 -0.74 -11.03 -10.00
CA ALA A 119 -1.44 -9.75 -10.14
C ALA A 119 -0.85 -8.88 -11.26
N ARG A 120 0.49 -8.90 -11.45
CA ARG A 120 1.17 -8.17 -12.53
C ARG A 120 0.86 -8.76 -13.90
N GLU A 121 0.87 -10.09 -14.02
CA GLU A 121 0.52 -10.80 -15.26
C GLU A 121 -0.92 -10.50 -15.66
N LEU A 122 -1.87 -10.60 -14.72
CA LEU A 122 -3.28 -10.27 -14.96
C LEU A 122 -3.45 -8.81 -15.43
N THR A 123 -2.77 -7.86 -14.76
CA THR A 123 -2.79 -6.45 -15.15
C THR A 123 -2.25 -6.25 -16.57
N LYS A 124 -1.21 -7.00 -16.95
CA LYS A 124 -0.64 -6.98 -18.29
C LYS A 124 -1.61 -7.55 -19.32
N SER A 125 -2.20 -8.72 -19.07
CA SER A 125 -3.19 -9.34 -19.95
C SER A 125 -4.41 -8.46 -20.17
N TYR A 126 -4.94 -7.83 -19.12
CA TYR A 126 -6.03 -6.84 -19.26
C TYR A 126 -5.62 -5.66 -20.14
N HIS A 127 -4.38 -5.17 -20.01
CA HIS A 127 -3.87 -4.09 -20.84
C HIS A 127 -3.76 -4.51 -22.32
N ASP A 128 -3.25 -5.72 -22.57
CA ASP A 128 -3.08 -6.28 -23.91
C ASP A 128 -4.45 -6.55 -24.59
N GLU A 129 -5.42 -7.11 -23.86
CA GLU A 129 -6.81 -7.33 -24.36
C GLU A 129 -7.54 -6.01 -24.67
N GLN A 130 -7.30 -4.95 -23.90
CA GLN A 130 -7.88 -3.62 -24.20
C GLN A 130 -7.26 -2.96 -25.42
N ILE A 131 -6.01 -3.29 -25.76
CA ILE A 131 -5.37 -2.82 -27.00
C ILE A 131 -5.98 -3.52 -28.22
N GLU A 132 -6.26 -4.81 -28.13
CA GLU A 132 -6.85 -5.59 -29.25
C GLU A 132 -8.31 -5.24 -29.55
N ARG A 133 -9.10 -4.78 -28.57
CA ARG A 133 -10.52 -4.42 -28.77
C ARG A 133 -10.77 -3.01 -29.34
N ARG A 134 -9.74 -2.23 -29.66
CA ARG A 134 -9.92 -0.94 -30.36
C ARG A 134 -10.17 -1.19 -31.87
N PRO A 135 -11.34 -0.83 -32.42
CA PRO A 135 -11.58 -0.97 -33.85
C PRO A 135 -10.63 -0.05 -34.63
N ILE A 136 -10.00 -0.60 -35.66
CA ILE A 136 -9.18 0.13 -36.63
C ILE A 136 -10.11 1.05 -37.44
N SER A 137 -10.28 2.30 -37.03
CA SER A 137 -10.75 3.34 -37.94
C SER A 137 -9.57 3.79 -38.80
N SER A 138 -9.62 3.41 -40.07
CA SER A 138 -8.68 3.82 -41.09
C SER A 138 -8.78 5.32 -41.33
N SER A 139 -7.81 6.09 -40.88
CA SER A 139 -7.38 7.31 -41.58
C SER A 139 -5.87 7.45 -41.49
N ALA A 140 -5.28 7.46 -42.68
CA ALA A 140 -3.86 7.52 -42.95
C ALA A 140 -3.23 8.79 -42.39
N ASN A 141 -2.17 8.61 -41.59
CA ASN A 141 -0.84 9.22 -41.74
C ASN A 141 -0.12 9.31 -40.38
N GLY A 142 1.05 8.66 -40.28
CA GLY A 142 2.12 9.04 -39.35
C GLY A 142 2.29 8.20 -38.08
N ALA A 143 3.25 7.26 -38.14
CA ALA A 143 4.12 6.70 -37.08
C ALA A 143 3.51 6.14 -35.76
N PRO A 144 3.91 4.93 -35.32
CA PRO A 144 3.32 4.28 -34.14
C PRO A 144 3.96 4.75 -32.83
N GLN A 145 3.19 5.41 -31.95
CA GLN A 145 3.60 5.71 -30.57
C GLN A 145 2.77 4.90 -29.55
N SER A 146 3.38 3.83 -29.04
CA SER A 146 3.19 3.12 -27.75
C SER A 146 2.17 3.71 -26.75
N ASN A 147 1.13 2.93 -26.37
CA ASN A 147 0.07 3.31 -25.42
C ASN A 147 0.41 3.21 -23.93
N VAL A 148 1.62 2.81 -23.53
CA VAL A 148 2.15 3.11 -22.18
C VAL A 148 2.18 4.63 -21.96
N LYS A 149 2.26 5.41 -23.05
CA LYS A 149 2.10 6.85 -23.02
C LYS A 149 0.68 7.34 -22.81
N GLN A 150 -0.40 6.55 -22.88
CA GLN A 150 -1.76 7.12 -22.84
C GLN A 150 -2.31 7.39 -21.43
N ASN A 151 -2.09 6.50 -20.45
CA ASN A 151 -2.41 6.80 -19.05
C ASN A 151 -1.46 7.88 -18.50
N SER A 152 -0.17 7.78 -18.81
CA SER A 152 0.76 8.86 -18.47
C SER A 152 0.48 10.12 -19.29
N ARG A 153 -0.02 10.07 -20.54
CA ARG A 153 -0.42 11.27 -21.31
C ARG A 153 -1.67 11.89 -20.72
N GLN A 154 -2.67 11.12 -20.32
CA GLN A 154 -3.87 11.68 -19.69
C GLN A 154 -3.54 12.29 -18.33
N GLU A 155 -2.66 11.67 -17.55
CA GLU A 155 -2.18 12.20 -16.28
C GLU A 155 -1.24 13.41 -16.48
N LEU A 156 -0.38 13.39 -17.50
CA LEU A 156 0.45 14.53 -17.91
C LEU A 156 -0.39 15.67 -18.52
N ASP A 157 -1.45 15.35 -19.26
CA ASP A 157 -2.40 16.31 -19.85
C ASP A 157 -3.26 16.94 -18.75
N LEU A 158 -3.68 16.15 -17.76
CA LEU A 158 -4.34 16.67 -16.56
C LEU A 158 -3.39 17.56 -15.74
N ALA A 159 -2.14 17.13 -15.54
CA ALA A 159 -1.14 17.90 -14.82
C ALA A 159 -0.77 19.20 -15.56
N GLU A 160 -0.67 19.16 -16.89
CA GLU A 160 -0.41 20.35 -17.69
C GLU A 160 -1.62 21.29 -17.72
N LYS A 161 -2.84 20.75 -17.80
CA LYS A 161 -4.09 21.50 -17.67
C LYS A 161 -4.20 22.15 -16.28
N MET A 162 -3.86 21.44 -15.21
CA MET A 162 -3.78 21.99 -13.85
C MET A 162 -2.75 23.11 -13.75
N ARG A 163 -1.55 22.92 -14.31
CA ARG A 163 -0.50 23.94 -14.30
C ARG A 163 -0.97 25.22 -15.01
N ARG A 164 -1.56 25.10 -16.20
CA ARG A 164 -2.14 26.24 -16.94
C ARG A 164 -3.26 26.93 -16.16
N LEU A 165 -4.11 26.18 -15.48
CA LEU A 165 -5.19 26.70 -14.64
C LEU A 165 -4.66 27.52 -13.46
N VAL A 166 -3.59 27.07 -12.81
CA VAL A 166 -2.91 27.77 -11.72
C VAL A 166 -2.24 29.04 -12.22
N ASP A 167 -1.47 28.95 -13.32
CA ASP A 167 -0.75 30.09 -13.90
C ASP A 167 -1.69 31.19 -14.39
N SER A 168 -2.86 30.81 -14.92
CA SER A 168 -3.87 31.76 -15.41
C SER A 168 -4.73 32.38 -14.29
N ASN A 169 -4.66 31.86 -13.07
CA ASN A 169 -5.49 32.31 -11.94
C ASN A 169 -4.66 32.57 -10.67
N PRO A 170 -3.73 33.54 -10.70
CA PRO A 170 -2.90 33.85 -9.54
C PRO A 170 -3.76 34.34 -8.39
N GLY A 171 -3.53 33.80 -7.20
CA GLY A 171 -4.22 34.25 -5.99
C GLY A 171 -5.66 33.76 -5.84
N LYS A 172 -6.12 32.81 -6.67
CA LYS A 172 -7.43 32.14 -6.50
C LYS A 172 -7.25 30.69 -6.00
N SER A 173 -8.28 30.14 -5.37
CA SER A 173 -8.32 28.74 -4.96
C SER A 173 -8.90 27.88 -6.09
N ILE A 174 -8.36 26.67 -6.30
CA ILE A 174 -8.83 25.74 -7.33
C ILE A 174 -9.22 24.43 -6.65
N SER A 175 -10.49 24.08 -6.73
CA SER A 175 -11.07 22.84 -6.18
C SER A 175 -11.33 21.83 -7.30
N VAL A 176 -11.00 20.57 -7.05
CA VAL A 176 -11.27 19.46 -7.97
C VAL A 176 -12.34 18.56 -7.38
N PHE A 177 -13.35 18.23 -8.15
CA PHE A 177 -14.42 17.34 -7.72
C PHE A 177 -14.84 16.40 -8.85
N ILE A 178 -15.45 15.29 -8.45
CA ILE A 178 -16.05 14.32 -9.37
C ILE A 178 -17.56 14.56 -9.31
N ASN A 179 -18.18 14.84 -10.46
CA ASN A 179 -19.61 15.06 -10.52
C ASN A 179 -20.32 13.69 -10.32
N PRO A 180 -21.30 13.57 -9.42
CA PRO A 180 -22.08 12.34 -9.28
C PRO A 180 -22.83 11.91 -10.55
N ASP A 181 -23.15 12.85 -11.44
CA ASP A 181 -23.83 12.56 -12.71
C ASP A 181 -22.86 12.37 -13.88
N ASP A 182 -21.59 12.75 -13.72
CA ASP A 182 -20.53 12.62 -14.74
C ASP A 182 -19.19 12.22 -14.10
N HIS A 183 -18.84 10.94 -14.25
CA HIS A 183 -17.58 10.37 -13.78
C HIS A 183 -16.51 10.27 -14.88
N SER A 184 -16.79 10.77 -16.09
CA SER A 184 -15.89 10.61 -17.23
C SER A 184 -14.65 11.50 -17.15
N GLN A 185 -14.71 12.60 -16.39
CA GLN A 185 -13.62 13.56 -16.27
C GLN A 185 -13.63 14.29 -14.92
N PRO A 186 -12.47 14.76 -14.43
CA PRO A 186 -12.39 15.61 -13.26
C PRO A 186 -12.88 17.03 -13.58
N HIS A 187 -13.73 17.58 -12.71
CA HIS A 187 -14.26 18.94 -12.84
C HIS A 187 -13.52 19.90 -11.90
N PHE A 188 -13.38 21.14 -12.35
CA PHE A 188 -12.63 22.19 -11.66
C PHE A 188 -13.52 23.37 -11.32
N ARG A 189 -13.40 23.87 -10.09
CA ARG A 189 -14.04 25.10 -9.63
C ARG A 189 -12.98 26.07 -9.14
N ILE A 190 -13.07 27.33 -9.56
CA ILE A 190 -12.14 28.39 -9.15
C ILE A 190 -12.90 29.33 -8.22
N ASP A 191 -12.46 29.41 -6.97
CA ASP A 191 -13.06 30.26 -5.94
C ASP A 191 -12.10 31.41 -5.58
N GLY A 192 -12.65 32.55 -5.16
CA GLY A 192 -11.84 33.61 -4.55
C GLY A 192 -11.16 33.09 -3.28
N LYS A 193 -9.96 33.58 -2.96
CA LYS A 193 -9.34 33.27 -1.66
C LYS A 193 -10.26 33.77 -0.55
N PHE A 194 -10.48 32.90 0.44
CA PHE A 194 -10.99 33.32 1.74
C PHE A 194 -9.94 34.27 2.34
N PHE A 195 -10.31 35.54 2.50
CA PHE A 195 -9.56 36.48 3.34
C PHE A 195 -9.93 36.23 4.81
#